data_AF-A0A944JWX4-F1
#
_entry.id   AF-A0A944JWX4-F1
#
_cell.length_a   1.000
_cell.length_b   1.000
_cell.length_c   1.000
_cell.angle_alpha   90.00
_cell.angle_beta   90.00
_cell.angle_gamma   90.00
#
_symmetry.space_group_name_H-M   'P 1'
#
loop_
_entity.id
_entity.type
_entity.pdbx_description
1 polymer ?
#
loop_
_entity_poly.entity_id
_entity_poly.type
_entity_poly.pdbx_seq_one_letter_code
_entity_poly.pdbx_strand_id
1 'polypeptide(L)'
;MHPTHTGRIRRLVPTLGTAFALTLVAVGPATATASAATGQAGKAEALKVVLLEKEPVFGDMNAMTPGNVLLFEEPAVDPQSGKPIGDSLTRIQLLKDGSFLLDCTVRLAKGNLVFSGGEESANVAKKVTFAVIGGTGQYSGASGQVESTPTTVQGQKAALLEFQLHG
;
A
#
# COMPACT_ATOMS: atom_id res chain seq x y z
N MET A 1 46.06 15.17 -41.22
CA MET A 1 46.71 14.67 -39.99
C MET A 1 45.67 13.96 -39.14
N HIS A 2 45.93 12.69 -38.82
CA HIS A 2 45.21 11.82 -37.89
C HIS A 2 45.55 12.25 -36.42
N PRO A 3 44.74 11.91 -35.37
CA PRO A 3 44.45 10.52 -35.04
C PRO A 3 43.02 10.15 -34.59
N THR A 4 42.69 8.92 -34.95
CA THR A 4 41.56 8.06 -34.56
C THR A 4 41.84 7.41 -33.20
N HIS A 5 40.86 7.45 -32.29
CA HIS A 5 40.91 6.72 -31.02
C HIS A 5 40.27 5.34 -31.16
N THR A 6 41.09 4.30 -31.24
CA THR A 6 40.69 2.89 -31.10
C THR A 6 40.74 2.46 -29.63
N GLY A 7 39.58 2.35 -28.98
CA GLY A 7 39.43 1.71 -27.67
C GLY A 7 39.03 0.24 -27.81
N ARG A 8 40.01 -0.66 -27.74
CA ARG A 8 39.83 -2.13 -27.69
C ARG A 8 39.51 -2.53 -26.24
N ILE A 9 38.32 -3.06 -25.97
CA ILE A 9 38.06 -3.79 -24.71
C ILE A 9 37.98 -5.29 -25.03
N ARG A 10 39.02 -6.01 -24.61
CA ARG A 10 39.01 -7.47 -24.46
C ARG A 10 38.99 -7.77 -22.98
N ARG A 11 38.04 -8.61 -22.54
CA ARG A 11 38.28 -9.92 -21.90
C ARG A 11 36.96 -10.44 -21.31
N LEU A 12 36.36 -11.37 -22.05
CA LEU A 12 35.51 -12.42 -21.49
C LEU A 12 36.39 -13.47 -20.81
N VAL A 13 35.74 -14.36 -20.03
CA VAL A 13 36.19 -15.68 -19.47
C VAL A 13 36.25 -15.64 -17.91
N PRO A 14 35.86 -16.69 -17.15
CA PRO A 14 34.77 -17.67 -17.31
C PRO A 14 34.11 -18.14 -15.96
N THR A 15 33.07 -18.99 -16.09
CA THR A 15 32.67 -20.17 -15.27
C THR A 15 32.70 -20.19 -13.73
N LEU A 16 31.56 -20.59 -13.15
CA LEU A 16 31.34 -21.65 -12.13
C LEU A 16 29.86 -21.50 -11.69
N GLY A 17 28.95 -22.47 -11.82
CA GLY A 17 29.11 -23.88 -11.53
C GLY A 17 28.51 -24.17 -10.14
N THR A 18 27.19 -24.21 -10.02
CA THR A 18 26.52 -24.83 -8.86
C THR A 18 25.18 -25.41 -9.30
N ALA A 19 25.19 -26.73 -9.48
CA ALA A 19 23.98 -27.54 -9.56
C ALA A 19 23.29 -27.51 -8.18
N PHE A 20 22.09 -26.96 -8.11
CA PHE A 20 21.23 -27.07 -6.94
C PHE A 20 20.53 -28.43 -7.00
N ALA A 21 20.94 -29.35 -6.12
CA ALA A 21 20.23 -30.60 -5.91
C ALA A 21 18.90 -30.29 -5.20
N LEU A 22 17.79 -30.50 -5.90
CA LEU A 22 16.45 -30.37 -5.34
C LEU A 22 16.13 -31.66 -4.55
N THR A 23 16.23 -31.60 -3.23
CA THR A 23 15.80 -32.69 -2.35
C THR A 23 14.27 -32.66 -2.26
N LEU A 24 13.61 -33.70 -2.80
CA LEU A 24 12.19 -33.98 -2.59
C LEU A 24 11.94 -34.30 -1.11
N VAL A 25 11.26 -33.39 -0.40
CA VAL A 25 10.70 -33.68 0.93
C VAL A 25 9.30 -34.24 0.73
N ALA A 26 9.07 -35.41 1.32
CA ALA A 26 7.81 -36.14 1.29
C ALA A 26 6.67 -35.32 1.90
N VAL A 27 5.56 -35.25 1.17
CA VAL A 27 4.29 -34.65 1.62
C VAL A 27 3.58 -35.69 2.49
N GLY A 28 3.60 -35.51 3.80
CA GLY A 28 2.66 -36.19 4.70
C GLY A 28 1.32 -35.43 4.74
N PRO A 29 0.17 -36.10 4.87
CA PRO A 29 -1.11 -35.42 5.03
C PRO A 29 -1.17 -34.77 6.42
N ALA A 30 -0.86 -33.48 6.50
CA ALA A 30 -1.19 -32.68 7.67
C ALA A 30 -2.70 -32.38 7.62
N THR A 31 -3.48 -33.14 8.38
CA THR A 31 -4.85 -32.75 8.73
C THR A 31 -4.79 -31.46 9.52
N ALA A 32 -4.96 -30.32 8.84
CA ALA A 32 -5.12 -29.02 9.47
C ALA A 32 -6.50 -29.01 10.15
N THR A 33 -6.53 -29.34 11.44
CA THR A 33 -7.65 -28.98 12.31
C THR A 33 -7.65 -27.46 12.43
N ALA A 34 -8.58 -26.82 11.73
CA ALA A 34 -8.89 -25.41 11.91
C ALA A 34 -9.33 -25.20 13.35
N SER A 35 -8.44 -24.67 14.19
CA SER A 35 -8.82 -24.15 15.49
C SER A 35 -9.63 -22.88 15.24
N ALA A 36 -10.95 -22.98 15.38
CA ALA A 36 -11.81 -21.82 15.46
C ALA A 36 -11.44 -21.05 16.73
N ALA A 37 -10.53 -20.09 16.59
CA ALA A 37 -10.25 -19.12 17.62
C ALA A 37 -11.47 -18.22 17.77
N THR A 38 -12.40 -18.60 18.65
CA THR A 38 -13.35 -17.66 19.26
C THR A 38 -12.55 -16.71 20.14
N GLY A 39 -11.95 -15.69 19.51
CA GLY A 39 -11.31 -14.58 20.17
C GLY A 39 -12.37 -13.69 20.79
N GLN A 40 -12.33 -13.53 22.10
CA GLN A 40 -13.06 -12.49 22.82
C GLN A 40 -12.80 -11.13 22.17
N ALA A 41 -13.87 -10.44 21.81
CA ALA A 41 -13.86 -9.05 21.36
C ALA A 41 -13.35 -8.13 22.49
N GLY A 42 -12.04 -8.12 22.71
CA GLY A 42 -11.37 -7.02 23.38
C GLY A 42 -11.65 -5.75 22.57
N LYS A 43 -11.95 -4.64 23.25
CA LYS A 43 -12.16 -3.31 22.66
C LYS A 43 -11.06 -3.06 21.62
N ALA A 44 -11.41 -3.16 20.34
CA ALA A 44 -10.43 -2.98 19.26
C ALA A 44 -9.93 -1.54 19.32
N GLU A 45 -8.67 -1.37 19.70
CA GLU A 45 -8.02 -0.06 19.65
C GLU A 45 -7.90 0.36 18.18
N ALA A 46 -8.39 1.55 17.84
CA ALA A 46 -8.36 2.04 16.48
C ALA A 46 -6.91 2.19 16.01
N LEU A 47 -6.56 1.56 14.89
CA LEU A 47 -5.24 1.74 14.28
C LEU A 47 -5.21 3.10 13.58
N LYS A 48 -4.20 3.92 13.86
CA LYS A 48 -3.99 5.21 13.21
C LYS A 48 -2.71 5.22 12.41
N VAL A 49 -2.79 5.73 11.18
CA VAL A 49 -1.66 5.85 10.24
C VAL A 49 -1.76 7.20 9.54
N VAL A 50 -0.65 7.88 9.30
CA VAL A 50 -0.63 9.08 8.46
C VAL A 50 0.05 8.77 7.13
N LEU A 51 -0.62 9.08 6.02
CA LEU A 51 -0.02 9.03 4.68
C LEU A 51 0.47 10.42 4.30
N LEU A 52 1.77 10.56 4.03
CA LEU A 52 2.36 11.83 3.61
C LEU A 52 2.07 12.07 2.13
N GLU A 53 1.41 13.19 1.82
CA GLU A 53 0.99 13.53 0.46
C GLU A 53 2.20 13.67 -0.46
N LYS A 54 2.08 13.11 -1.67
CA LYS A 54 3.05 13.21 -2.76
C LYS A 54 2.32 13.36 -4.09
N GLU A 55 3.03 13.86 -5.09
CA GLU A 55 2.58 13.80 -6.48
C GLU A 55 2.39 12.35 -6.94
N PRO A 56 1.43 12.08 -7.83
CA PRO A 56 1.21 10.74 -8.35
C PRO A 56 2.44 10.25 -9.12
N VAL A 57 2.77 8.98 -8.95
CA VAL A 57 3.82 8.29 -9.73
C VAL A 57 3.34 7.90 -11.13
N PHE A 58 2.02 7.93 -11.37
CA PHE A 58 1.39 7.73 -12.67
C PHE A 58 0.10 8.55 -12.79
N GLY A 59 -0.15 9.10 -13.97
CA GLY A 59 -1.29 9.97 -14.27
C GLY A 59 -0.97 11.46 -14.11
N ASP A 60 -1.92 12.33 -14.45
CA ASP A 60 -1.79 13.78 -14.34
C ASP A 60 -2.96 14.33 -13.51
N MET A 61 -2.65 14.91 -12.35
CA MET A 61 -3.63 15.52 -11.44
C MET A 61 -4.34 16.72 -12.05
N ASN A 62 -3.79 17.35 -13.09
CA ASN A 62 -4.42 18.46 -13.80
C ASN A 62 -5.37 17.97 -14.89
N ALA A 63 -5.25 16.71 -15.30
CA ALA A 63 -6.11 16.08 -16.30
C ALA A 63 -7.27 15.35 -15.61
N MET A 64 -8.27 16.11 -15.15
CA MET A 64 -9.46 15.60 -14.45
C MET A 64 -10.50 15.00 -15.42
N THR A 65 -10.06 14.16 -16.36
CA THR A 65 -10.95 13.52 -17.36
C THR A 65 -11.49 12.19 -16.81
N PRO A 66 -12.81 11.91 -16.92
CA PRO A 66 -13.36 10.62 -16.53
C PRO A 66 -12.66 9.46 -17.21
N GLY A 67 -12.34 8.41 -16.45
CA GLY A 67 -11.58 7.25 -16.89
C GLY A 67 -10.06 7.37 -16.65
N ASN A 68 -9.53 8.58 -16.40
CA ASN A 68 -8.13 8.74 -16.01
C ASN A 68 -7.85 8.04 -14.68
N VAL A 69 -6.63 7.53 -14.58
CA VAL A 69 -6.14 6.83 -13.40
C VAL A 69 -4.95 7.58 -12.84
N LEU A 70 -4.95 7.78 -11.53
CA LEU A 70 -3.82 8.27 -10.75
C LEU A 70 -3.29 7.12 -9.89
N LEU A 71 -1.97 7.01 -9.76
CA LEU A 71 -1.32 6.09 -8.84
C LEU A 71 -0.42 6.88 -7.90
N PHE A 72 -0.56 6.66 -6.61
CA PHE A 72 0.25 7.28 -5.57
C PHE A 72 1.04 6.24 -4.79
N GLU A 73 2.28 6.60 -4.44
CA GLU A 73 3.10 5.86 -3.48
C GLU A 73 3.45 6.79 -2.32
N GLU A 74 2.77 6.63 -1.19
CA GLU A 74 2.81 7.59 -0.09
C GLU A 74 3.48 6.95 1.15
N PRO A 75 4.48 7.59 1.76
CA PRO A 75 5.05 7.12 3.02
C PRO A 75 4.00 7.08 4.12
N ALA A 76 3.96 5.99 4.89
CA ALA A 76 3.12 5.86 6.06
C ALA A 76 3.95 6.13 7.31
N VAL A 77 3.52 7.08 8.13
CA VAL A 77 4.18 7.47 9.37
C VAL A 77 3.26 7.31 10.58
N ASP A 78 3.87 7.09 11.73
CA ASP A 78 3.18 7.09 13.02
C ASP A 78 2.71 8.52 13.36
N PRO A 79 1.43 8.73 13.69
CA PRO A 79 0.87 10.07 13.90
C PRO A 79 1.45 10.82 15.10
N GLN A 80 2.02 10.12 16.09
CA GLN A 80 2.55 10.73 17.31
C GLN A 80 4.02 11.15 17.14
N SER A 81 4.81 10.26 16.54
CA SER A 81 6.26 10.42 16.45
C SER A 81 6.74 10.91 15.07
N GLY A 82 5.90 10.83 14.04
CA GLY A 82 6.27 11.11 12.65
C GLY A 82 7.26 10.10 12.06
N LYS A 83 7.54 8.99 12.75
CA LYS A 83 8.49 7.99 12.28
C LYS A 83 7.87 7.12 11.18
N PRO A 84 8.63 6.71 10.16
CA PRO A 84 8.14 5.76 9.16
C PRO A 84 7.71 4.43 9.78
N ILE A 85 6.53 3.96 9.40
CA ILE A 85 5.98 2.66 9.80
C ILE A 85 5.58 1.79 8.60
N GLY A 86 5.70 2.33 7.39
CA GLY A 86 5.38 1.65 6.15
C GLY A 86 5.21 2.62 4.99
N ASP A 87 4.37 2.23 4.04
CA ASP A 87 3.93 3.04 2.92
C ASP A 87 2.52 2.64 2.47
N SER A 88 2.03 3.26 1.40
CA SER A 88 0.81 2.85 0.73
C SER A 88 0.94 2.93 -0.78
N LEU A 89 0.09 2.14 -1.45
CA LEU A 89 -0.15 2.22 -2.87
C LEU A 89 -1.63 2.53 -3.08
N THR A 90 -1.92 3.70 -3.65
CA THR A 90 -3.29 4.17 -3.86
C THR A 90 -3.55 4.35 -5.35
N ARG A 91 -4.55 3.64 -5.88
CA ARG A 91 -5.08 3.87 -7.22
C ARG A 91 -6.36 4.68 -7.11
N ILE A 92 -6.47 5.78 -7.84
CA ILE A 92 -7.70 6.56 -8.00
C ILE A 92 -8.13 6.47 -9.46
N GLN A 93 -9.39 6.14 -9.72
CA GLN A 93 -10.01 6.27 -11.03
C GLN A 93 -11.02 7.41 -11.01
N LEU A 94 -10.80 8.42 -11.85
CA LEU A 94 -11.70 9.55 -11.98
C LEU A 94 -12.98 9.13 -12.71
N LEU A 95 -14.12 9.56 -12.21
CA LEU A 95 -15.42 9.34 -12.81
C LEU A 95 -16.00 10.67 -13.32
N LYS A 96 -17.25 10.64 -13.78
CA LYS A 96 -17.97 11.85 -14.18
C LYS A 96 -18.31 12.71 -12.95
N ASP A 97 -18.51 13.99 -13.20
CA ASP A 97 -19.04 14.96 -12.23
C ASP A 97 -18.17 15.19 -10.98
N GLY A 98 -16.89 14.82 -11.03
CA GLY A 98 -15.94 15.03 -9.93
C GLY A 98 -15.89 13.90 -8.92
N SER A 99 -16.62 12.81 -9.15
CA SER A 99 -16.53 11.59 -8.35
C SER A 99 -15.31 10.75 -8.72
N PHE A 100 -14.90 9.84 -7.83
CA PHE A 100 -13.81 8.90 -8.07
C PHE A 100 -14.06 7.57 -7.37
N LEU A 101 -13.37 6.53 -7.83
CA LEU A 101 -13.15 5.29 -7.08
C LEU A 101 -11.71 5.26 -6.59
N LEU A 102 -11.46 4.71 -5.41
CA LEU A 102 -10.12 4.38 -4.97
C LEU A 102 -9.98 2.96 -4.47
N ASP A 103 -8.78 2.42 -4.67
CA ASP A 103 -8.28 1.23 -4.01
C ASP A 103 -6.94 1.59 -3.36
N CYS A 104 -6.81 1.36 -2.06
CA CYS A 104 -5.59 1.64 -1.32
C CYS A 104 -5.12 0.39 -0.58
N THR A 105 -3.82 0.10 -0.69
CA THR A 105 -3.14 -0.88 0.16
C THR A 105 -2.12 -0.15 1.04
N VAL A 106 -2.33 -0.17 2.36
CA VAL A 106 -1.36 0.31 3.33
C VAL A 106 -0.48 -0.87 3.74
N ARG A 107 0.82 -0.78 3.49
CA ARG A 107 1.80 -1.84 3.78
C ARG A 107 2.57 -1.47 5.04
N LEU A 108 2.37 -2.24 6.10
CA LEU A 108 3.02 -2.04 7.40
C LEU A 108 3.92 -3.23 7.74
N ALA A 109 4.82 -3.05 8.71
CA ALA A 109 5.80 -4.07 9.10
C ALA A 109 5.20 -5.45 9.43
N LYS A 110 3.95 -5.50 9.90
CA LYS A 110 3.28 -6.72 10.35
C LYS A 110 2.20 -7.23 9.39
N GLY A 111 2.05 -6.61 8.22
CA GLY A 111 1.05 -6.99 7.23
C GLY A 111 0.44 -5.79 6.51
N ASN A 112 -0.52 -6.07 5.63
CA ASN A 112 -1.18 -5.05 4.82
C ASN A 112 -2.63 -4.86 5.25
N LEU A 113 -3.17 -3.67 5.05
CA LEU A 113 -4.59 -3.37 5.07
C LEU A 113 -5.02 -2.90 3.70
N VAL A 114 -6.19 -3.34 3.26
CA VAL A 114 -6.77 -2.95 1.97
C VAL A 114 -8.12 -2.29 2.22
N PHE A 115 -8.32 -1.12 1.65
CA PHE A 115 -9.61 -0.44 1.67
C PHE A 115 -9.96 0.12 0.30
N SER A 116 -11.25 0.24 0.03
CA SER A 116 -11.78 0.67 -1.25
C SER A 116 -13.11 1.39 -1.08
N GLY A 117 -13.45 2.24 -2.05
CA GLY A 117 -14.73 2.92 -2.11
C GLY A 117 -14.76 4.02 -3.17
N GLY A 118 -15.87 4.75 -3.22
CA GLY A 118 -16.03 5.90 -4.10
C GLY A 118 -16.55 7.11 -3.34
N GLU A 119 -16.17 8.29 -3.81
CA GLU A 119 -16.52 9.55 -3.15
C GLU A 119 -16.47 10.72 -4.15
N GLU A 120 -17.03 11.86 -3.74
CA GLU A 120 -16.92 13.13 -4.46
C GLU A 120 -15.62 13.85 -4.10
N SER A 121 -14.90 14.36 -5.10
CA SER A 121 -13.66 15.12 -4.88
C SER A 121 -13.88 16.34 -3.97
N ALA A 122 -15.08 16.93 -3.98
CA ALA A 122 -15.47 18.04 -3.10
C ALA A 122 -15.53 17.66 -1.60
N ASN A 123 -15.61 16.37 -1.26
CA ASN A 123 -15.66 15.88 0.11
C ASN A 123 -14.28 15.52 0.68
N VAL A 124 -13.27 15.35 -0.17
CA VAL A 124 -11.90 14.95 0.24
C VAL A 124 -11.28 15.96 1.22
N ALA A 125 -11.58 17.26 1.07
CA ALA A 125 -11.09 18.30 1.98
C ALA A 125 -11.71 18.27 3.39
N LYS A 126 -12.70 17.39 3.64
CA LYS A 126 -13.40 17.26 4.92
C LYS A 126 -12.93 15.99 5.64
N LYS A 127 -13.74 14.95 5.57
CA LYS A 127 -13.48 13.61 6.09
C LYS A 127 -14.27 12.66 5.22
N VAL A 128 -13.63 11.60 4.77
CA VAL A 128 -14.25 10.58 3.91
C VAL A 128 -14.08 9.21 4.54
N THR A 129 -15.03 8.31 4.30
CA THR A 129 -15.04 6.98 4.90
C THR A 129 -15.06 5.93 3.81
N PHE A 130 -14.16 4.94 3.91
CA PHE A 130 -14.07 3.83 2.97
C PHE A 130 -14.20 2.48 3.68
N ALA A 131 -14.60 1.46 2.94
CA ALA A 131 -14.70 0.11 3.47
C ALA A 131 -13.31 -0.53 3.54
N VAL A 132 -12.96 -1.09 4.69
CA VAL A 132 -11.81 -1.98 4.84
C VAL A 132 -12.25 -3.36 4.39
N ILE A 133 -11.65 -3.85 3.30
CA ILE A 133 -12.07 -5.07 2.60
C ILE A 133 -11.15 -6.26 2.85
N GLY A 134 -10.06 -6.06 3.57
CA GLY A 134 -9.16 -7.16 3.91
C GLY A 134 -7.83 -6.70 4.49
N GLY A 135 -7.01 -7.69 4.80
CA GLY A 135 -5.62 -7.50 5.18
C GLY A 135 -4.83 -8.80 5.16
N THR A 136 -3.54 -8.70 5.43
CA THR A 136 -2.60 -9.84 5.50
C THR A 136 -1.81 -9.78 6.79
N GLY A 137 -1.08 -10.84 7.12
CA GLY A 137 -0.25 -10.89 8.34
C GLY A 137 -1.11 -10.73 9.60
N GLN A 138 -0.73 -9.81 10.49
CA GLN A 138 -1.51 -9.53 11.70
C GLN A 138 -2.92 -8.96 11.42
N TYR A 139 -3.16 -8.50 10.18
CA TYR A 139 -4.44 -7.95 9.74
C TYR A 139 -5.24 -8.95 8.88
N SER A 140 -4.85 -10.23 8.87
CA SER A 140 -5.58 -11.27 8.13
C SER A 140 -7.03 -11.35 8.62
N GLY A 141 -7.98 -11.30 7.68
CA GLY A 141 -9.42 -11.31 7.99
C GLY A 141 -9.98 -9.97 8.46
N ALA A 142 -9.17 -8.90 8.50
CA ALA A 142 -9.64 -7.58 8.89
C ALA A 142 -10.75 -7.08 7.95
N SER A 143 -11.82 -6.56 8.54
CA SER A 143 -12.93 -5.89 7.86
C SER A 143 -13.32 -4.63 8.65
N GLY A 144 -14.20 -3.80 8.10
CA GLY A 144 -14.71 -2.62 8.80
C GLY A 144 -14.61 -1.37 7.94
N GLN A 145 -14.15 -0.27 8.53
CA GLN A 145 -14.08 1.02 7.84
C GLN A 145 -12.81 1.79 8.21
N VAL A 146 -12.43 2.71 7.33
CA VAL A 146 -11.36 3.67 7.58
C VAL A 146 -11.89 5.08 7.32
N GLU A 147 -11.65 5.98 8.26
CA GLU A 147 -11.87 7.41 8.07
C GLU A 147 -10.57 8.07 7.62
N SER A 148 -10.61 8.85 6.55
CA SER A 148 -9.51 9.66 6.06
C SER A 148 -9.81 11.14 6.31
N THR A 149 -8.94 11.82 7.06
CA THR A 149 -9.05 13.25 7.37
C THR A 149 -7.78 13.98 6.92
N PRO A 150 -7.86 15.09 6.16
CA PRO A 150 -6.72 15.92 5.86
C PRO A 150 -6.04 16.42 7.13
N THR A 151 -4.72 16.38 7.16
CA THR A 151 -3.91 16.83 8.29
C THR A 151 -2.57 17.38 7.80
N THR A 152 -1.74 17.82 8.74
CA THR A 152 -0.38 18.28 8.46
C THR A 152 0.57 17.64 9.47
N VAL A 153 1.67 17.04 9.00
CA VAL A 153 2.74 16.51 9.83
C VAL A 153 4.04 17.19 9.46
N GLN A 154 4.69 17.84 10.44
CA GLN A 154 5.95 18.57 10.24
C GLN A 154 5.90 19.60 9.09
N GLY A 155 4.74 20.23 8.88
CA GLY A 155 4.52 21.21 7.81
C GLY A 155 4.21 20.62 6.43
N GLN A 156 4.24 19.29 6.28
CA GLN A 156 3.83 18.60 5.05
C GLN A 156 2.36 18.19 5.13
N LYS A 157 1.60 18.40 4.04
CA LYS A 157 0.23 17.91 3.92
C LYS A 157 0.18 16.38 3.98
N ALA A 158 -0.87 15.86 4.58
CA ALA A 158 -1.02 14.44 4.79
C ALA A 158 -2.50 14.04 4.96
N ALA A 159 -2.77 12.74 4.92
CA ALA A 159 -4.05 12.16 5.29
C ALA A 159 -3.88 11.32 6.57
N LEU A 160 -4.65 11.62 7.61
CA LEU A 160 -4.79 10.75 8.77
C LEU A 160 -5.83 9.67 8.46
N LEU A 161 -5.40 8.42 8.48
CA LEU A 161 -6.25 7.24 8.38
C LEU A 161 -6.52 6.68 9.78
N GLU A 162 -7.78 6.60 10.15
CA GLU A 162 -8.24 5.94 11.38
C GLU A 162 -9.05 4.70 11.01
N PHE A 163 -8.49 3.52 11.28
CA PHE A 163 -9.12 2.23 10.98
C PHE A 163 -9.95 1.75 12.18
N GLN A 164 -11.24 1.51 11.93
CA GLN A 164 -12.12 0.79 12.84
C GLN A 164 -12.28 -0.63 12.31
N LEU A 165 -11.46 -1.53 12.84
CA LEU A 165 -11.38 -2.92 12.38
C LEU A 165 -12.31 -3.83 13.19
N HIS A 166 -12.95 -4.77 12.49
CA HIS A 166 -13.68 -5.90 13.02
C HIS A 166 -13.03 -7.18 12.46
N GLY A 167 -12.71 -8.12 13.36
CA GLY A 167 -12.07 -9.39 13.06
C GLY A 167 -12.48 -10.44 14.08
#